data_AF-A0AAW0VQE6-F1
#
_entry.id   AF-A0AAW0VQE6-F1
#
_cell.length_a   1.000
_cell.length_b   1.000
_cell.length_c   1.000
_cell.angle_alpha   90.00
_cell.angle_beta   90.00
_cell.angle_gamma   90.00
#
_symmetry.space_group_name_H-M   'P 1'
#
loop_
_entity.id
_entity.type
_entity.pdbx_description
1 polymer ?
#
loop_
_entity_poly.entity_id
_entity_poly.type
_entity_poly.pdbx_seq_one_letter_code
_entity_poly.pdbx_strand_id
1 'polypeptide(L)'
;DPGNDSLPYEAAIDVSELVQVEEVMSTQDLGPNGALIYCMEFIEANLSWLVEKIQALHGHYLLFDFPGQAELYAHHSMVRNILLALDKSDIRLCAAYLVDSHYANDPD
;
A
#
# COMPACT_ATOMS: atom_id res chain seq x y z
N ASP A 1 2.68 1.73 3.87
CA ASP A 1 1.39 2.25 4.34
C ASP A 1 1.48 3.75 4.61
N PRO A 2 0.70 4.62 3.94
CA PRO A 2 0.70 6.06 4.18
C PRO A 2 0.06 6.49 5.51
N GLY A 3 -0.64 5.60 6.21
CA GLY A 3 -1.26 5.90 7.51
C GLY A 3 -0.49 5.37 8.72
N ASN A 4 0.79 5.03 8.56
CA ASN A 4 1.61 4.51 9.63
C ASN A 4 2.53 5.59 10.23
N ASP A 5 2.22 6.04 11.44
CA ASP A 5 2.95 7.12 12.14
C ASP A 5 4.37 6.74 12.58
N SER A 6 4.65 5.45 12.77
CA SER A 6 5.93 4.98 13.31
C SER A 6 6.31 3.61 12.76
N LEU A 7 7.26 3.62 11.82
CA LEU A 7 7.80 2.40 11.24
C LEU A 7 8.94 1.86 12.13
N PRO A 8 8.93 0.56 12.50
CA PRO A 8 10.03 -0.07 13.22
C PRO A 8 11.23 -0.41 12.30
N TYR A 9 11.20 0.04 11.06
CA TYR A 9 12.22 -0.19 10.03
C TYR A 9 12.39 1.06 9.15
N GLU A 10 13.51 1.12 8.44
CA GLU A 10 13.73 2.11 7.40
C GLU A 10 13.11 1.61 6.08
N ALA A 11 12.12 2.33 5.57
CA ALA A 11 11.50 2.01 4.29
C ALA A 11 12.42 2.42 3.14
N ALA A 12 12.73 1.50 2.22
CA ALA A 12 13.50 1.81 1.02
C ALA A 12 12.75 2.75 0.06
N ILE A 13 11.41 2.68 0.08
CA ILE A 13 10.50 3.57 -0.64
C ILE A 13 9.37 3.89 0.32
N ASP A 14 9.19 5.17 0.66
CA ASP A 14 8.08 5.64 1.48
C ASP A 14 7.07 6.41 0.62
N VAL A 15 5.83 5.89 0.53
CA VAL A 15 4.73 6.53 -0.21
C VAL A 15 4.26 7.82 0.44
N SER A 16 4.61 8.07 1.72
CA SER A 16 4.33 9.33 2.41
C SER A 16 5.05 10.53 1.78
N GLU A 17 6.12 10.28 1.00
CA GLU A 17 6.79 11.32 0.19
C GLU A 17 5.91 11.85 -0.94
N LEU A 18 4.92 11.06 -1.37
CA LEU A 18 4.00 11.38 -2.46
C LEU A 18 2.66 11.90 -1.93
N VAL A 19 2.15 11.28 -0.86
CA VAL A 19 0.86 11.65 -0.25
C VAL A 19 0.82 11.25 1.23
N GLN A 20 0.45 12.19 2.10
CA GLN A 20 0.32 11.97 3.55
C GLN A 20 -1.15 11.90 3.97
N VAL A 21 -1.52 10.91 4.77
CA VAL A 21 -2.93 10.70 5.12
C VAL A 21 -3.49 11.87 5.95
N GLU A 22 -2.68 12.48 6.82
CA GLU A 22 -3.08 13.60 7.67
C GLU A 22 -3.36 14.86 6.85
N GLU A 23 -2.54 15.10 5.82
CA GLU A 23 -2.75 16.19 4.87
C GLU A 23 -4.05 15.95 4.08
N VAL A 24 -4.28 14.72 3.62
CA VAL A 24 -5.51 14.38 2.90
C VAL A 24 -6.74 14.55 3.80
N MET A 25 -6.70 14.07 5.04
CA MET A 25 -7.80 14.24 5.99
C MET A 25 -8.16 15.72 6.19
N SER A 26 -7.15 16.57 6.40
CA SER A 26 -7.36 18.00 6.65
C SER A 26 -7.78 18.79 5.41
N THR A 27 -7.25 18.46 4.23
CA THR A 27 -7.52 19.20 2.98
C THR A 27 -8.80 18.77 2.28
N GLN A 28 -9.17 17.49 2.39
CA GLN A 28 -10.35 16.91 1.73
C GLN A 28 -11.56 16.75 2.66
N ASP A 29 -11.44 17.14 3.94
CA ASP A 29 -12.47 16.94 4.97
C ASP A 29 -12.92 15.47 5.07
N LEU A 30 -11.94 14.57 5.08
CA LEU A 30 -12.16 13.11 5.10
C LEU A 30 -11.80 12.52 6.46
N GLY A 31 -12.57 11.51 6.87
CA GLY A 31 -12.17 10.63 7.97
C GLY A 31 -11.02 9.69 7.57
N PRO A 32 -10.42 8.96 8.53
CA PRO A 32 -9.21 8.15 8.31
C PRO A 32 -9.34 7.16 7.14
N ASN A 33 -10.45 6.43 7.06
CA ASN A 33 -10.67 5.43 6.01
C ASN A 33 -10.84 6.07 4.62
N GLY A 34 -11.54 7.21 4.55
CA GLY A 34 -11.72 7.94 3.30
C GLY A 34 -10.39 8.52 2.80
N ALA A 35 -9.58 9.05 3.71
CA ALA A 35 -8.25 9.54 3.39
C ALA A 35 -7.31 8.43 2.93
N LEU A 36 -7.33 7.25 3.57
CA LEU A 36 -6.54 6.09 3.11
C LEU A 36 -6.92 5.64 1.70
N ILE A 37 -8.22 5.58 1.38
CA ILE A 37 -8.68 5.25 0.02
C ILE A 37 -8.15 6.29 -0.97
N TYR A 38 -8.29 7.57 -0.65
CA TYR A 38 -7.78 8.66 -1.47
C TYR A 38 -6.26 8.56 -1.70
N CYS A 39 -5.48 8.28 -0.65
CA CYS A 39 -4.03 8.08 -0.78
C CYS A 39 -3.71 6.95 -1.77
N MET A 40 -4.42 5.83 -1.69
CA MET A 40 -4.22 4.70 -2.60
C MET A 40 -4.61 5.03 -4.05
N GLU A 41 -5.70 5.77 -4.25
CA GLU A 41 -6.09 6.30 -5.58
C GLU A 41 -5.05 7.29 -6.12
N PHE A 42 -4.48 8.13 -5.27
CA PHE A 42 -3.43 9.07 -5.65
C PHE A 42 -2.13 8.35 -6.04
N ILE A 43 -1.76 7.29 -5.32
CA ILE A 43 -0.62 6.43 -5.68
C ILE A 43 -0.87 5.75 -7.03
N GLU A 44 -2.08 5.24 -7.28
CA GLU A 44 -2.45 4.66 -8.57
C GLU A 44 -2.37 5.71 -9.70
N ALA A 45 -2.85 6.92 -9.47
CA ALA A 45 -2.79 8.00 -10.47
C ALA A 45 -1.33 8.42 -10.79
N ASN A 46 -0.41 8.21 -9.86
CA ASN A 46 1.01 8.56 -9.97
C ASN A 46 1.92 7.31 -10.03
N LEU A 47 1.42 6.20 -10.58
CA LEU A 47 2.07 4.89 -10.51
C LEU A 47 3.47 4.86 -11.12
N SER A 48 3.78 5.74 -12.07
CA SER A 48 5.13 5.88 -12.63
C SER A 48 6.17 6.20 -11.56
N TRP A 49 5.84 7.06 -10.58
CA TRP A 49 6.72 7.38 -9.47
C TRP A 49 7.12 6.13 -8.68
N LEU A 50 6.13 5.25 -8.41
CA LEU A 50 6.36 4.02 -7.67
C LEU A 50 7.19 3.02 -8.49
N VAL A 51 6.84 2.83 -9.77
CA VAL A 51 7.54 1.90 -10.66
C VAL A 51 9.00 2.31 -10.86
N GLU A 52 9.28 3.59 -11.08
CA GLU A 52 10.65 4.12 -11.26
C GLU A 52 11.52 3.85 -10.02
N LYS A 53 10.98 4.12 -8.82
CA LYS A 53 11.69 3.84 -7.57
C LYS A 53 11.94 2.35 -7.36
N ILE A 54 10.97 1.50 -7.69
CA ILE A 54 11.14 0.04 -7.57
C ILE A 54 12.19 -0.48 -8.56
N GLN A 55 12.19 0.00 -9.80
CA GLN A 55 13.17 -0.40 -10.81
C GLN A 55 14.60 -0.05 -10.40
N ALA A 56 14.80 1.03 -9.64
CA ALA A 56 16.10 1.37 -9.06
C ALA A 56 16.61 0.34 -8.03
N LEU A 57 15.73 -0.52 -7.50
CA LEU A 57 16.03 -1.60 -6.56
C LEU A 57 16.16 -2.97 -7.24
N HIS A 58 16.51 -3.00 -8.54
CA HIS A 58 16.67 -4.24 -9.30
C HIS A 58 17.64 -5.24 -8.62
N GLY A 59 17.24 -6.51 -8.57
CA GLY A 59 18.03 -7.59 -7.97
C GLY A 59 17.75 -7.85 -6.49
N HIS A 60 16.79 -7.15 -5.89
CA HIS A 60 16.36 -7.33 -4.51
C HIS A 60 14.96 -7.98 -4.43
N TYR A 61 14.70 -8.64 -3.30
CA TYR A 61 13.33 -8.98 -2.90
C TYR A 61 12.67 -7.77 -2.25
N LEU A 62 11.41 -7.53 -2.57
CA LEU A 62 10.64 -6.40 -2.09
C LEU A 62 9.54 -6.90 -1.15
N LEU A 63 9.42 -6.27 0.01
CA LEU A 63 8.30 -6.46 0.93
C LEU A 63 7.44 -5.21 0.86
N PHE A 64 6.15 -5.40 0.56
CA PHE A 64 5.18 -4.31 0.48
C PHE A 64 4.36 -4.29 1.76
N ASP A 65 4.44 -3.18 2.48
CA ASP A 65 3.64 -2.93 3.68
C ASP A 65 2.35 -2.21 3.31
N PHE A 66 1.24 -2.95 3.36
CA PHE A 66 -0.10 -2.48 3.03
C PHE A 66 -0.84 -2.00 4.29
N PRO A 67 -1.80 -1.06 4.16
CA PRO A 67 -2.59 -0.61 5.30
C PRO A 67 -3.33 -1.75 6.00
N GLY A 68 -3.44 -1.70 7.33
CA GLY A 68 -3.93 -2.82 8.14
C GLY A 68 -5.39 -3.24 7.91
N GLN A 69 -6.22 -2.39 7.31
CA GLN A 69 -7.60 -2.73 6.97
C GLN A 69 -7.71 -3.13 5.49
N ALA A 70 -7.56 -4.43 5.20
CA ALA A 70 -7.59 -4.96 3.84
C ALA A 70 -8.92 -4.68 3.12
N GLU A 71 -10.03 -4.67 3.85
CA GLU A 71 -11.38 -4.45 3.33
C GLU A 71 -11.53 -3.07 2.67
N LEU A 72 -10.75 -2.08 3.10
CA LEU A 72 -10.82 -0.71 2.57
C LEU A 72 -10.39 -0.62 1.10
N TYR A 73 -9.49 -1.50 0.67
CA TYR A 73 -8.92 -1.47 -0.67
C TYR A 73 -9.06 -2.80 -1.43
N ALA A 74 -9.60 -3.85 -0.82
CA ALA A 74 -9.88 -5.09 -1.51
C ALA A 74 -11.01 -4.97 -2.54
N HIS A 75 -11.98 -4.07 -2.30
CA HIS A 75 -13.16 -3.90 -3.15
C HIS A 75 -13.00 -2.88 -4.27
N HIS A 76 -11.94 -2.08 -4.22
CA HIS A 76 -11.66 -1.07 -5.23
C HIS A 76 -10.60 -1.58 -6.22
N SER A 77 -10.59 -1.03 -7.44
CA SER A 77 -9.67 -1.49 -8.48
C SER A 77 -8.22 -1.04 -8.30
N MET A 78 -7.95 -0.04 -7.44
CA MET A 78 -6.63 0.60 -7.34
C MET A 78 -5.52 -0.38 -6.96
N VAL A 79 -5.71 -1.25 -5.97
CA VAL A 79 -4.70 -2.25 -5.58
C VAL A 79 -4.46 -3.26 -6.71
N ARG A 80 -5.52 -3.72 -7.37
CA ARG A 80 -5.39 -4.59 -8.54
C ARG A 80 -4.57 -3.91 -9.65
N ASN A 81 -4.82 -2.64 -9.91
CA ASN A 81 -4.15 -1.90 -10.98
C ASN A 81 -2.68 -1.62 -10.64
N ILE A 82 -2.37 -1.30 -9.38
CA ILE A 82 -1.00 -1.20 -8.85
C ILE A 82 -0.27 -2.53 -9.08
N LEU A 83 -0.84 -3.64 -8.62
CA LEU A 83 -0.21 -4.97 -8.77
C LEU A 83 0.00 -5.35 -10.24
N LEU A 84 -0.96 -5.06 -11.13
CA LEU A 84 -0.80 -5.31 -12.57
C LEU A 84 0.32 -4.47 -13.21
N ALA A 85 0.56 -3.24 -12.74
CA ALA A 85 1.66 -2.44 -13.23
C ALA A 85 3.02 -2.95 -12.73
N LEU A 86 3.08 -3.44 -11.49
CA LEU A 86 4.28 -4.07 -10.95
C LEU A 86 4.62 -5.36 -11.73
N ASP A 87 3.62 -6.20 -12.01
CA ASP A 87 3.79 -7.41 -12.83
C ASP A 87 4.31 -7.08 -14.24
N LYS A 88 3.75 -6.05 -14.88
CA LYS A 88 4.24 -5.54 -16.18
C LYS A 88 5.66 -4.97 -16.13
N SER A 89 6.17 -4.64 -14.95
CA SER A 89 7.50 -4.08 -14.71
C SER A 89 8.53 -5.16 -14.40
N ASP A 90 8.26 -6.42 -14.77
CA ASP A 90 9.12 -7.59 -14.55
C ASP A 90 9.33 -7.94 -13.05
N ILE A 91 8.37 -7.58 -12.21
CA ILE A 91 8.35 -7.93 -10.79
C ILE A 91 7.49 -9.18 -10.60
N ARG A 92 8.11 -10.24 -10.06
CA ARG A 92 7.38 -11.47 -9.69
C ARG A 92 6.71 -11.30 -8.33
N LEU A 93 5.38 -11.31 -8.32
CA LEU A 93 4.57 -11.06 -7.12
C LEU A 93 4.17 -12.36 -6.40
N CYS A 94 4.15 -12.29 -5.08
CA CYS A 94 3.59 -13.32 -4.19
C CYS A 94 2.83 -12.62 -3.07
N ALA A 95 1.64 -13.14 -2.72
CA ALA A 95 0.85 -12.62 -1.61
C ALA A 95 1.06 -13.50 -0.37
N ALA A 96 1.42 -12.87 0.75
CA ALA A 96 1.43 -13.51 2.07
C ALA A 96 0.23 -12.98 2.85
N TYR A 97 -0.72 -13.86 3.19
CA TYR A 97 -1.87 -13.52 4.02
C TYR A 97 -1.60 -13.95 5.47
N LEU A 98 -1.46 -12.97 6.36
CA LEU A 98 -1.18 -13.19 7.77
C LEU A 98 -2.50 -13.24 8.54
N VAL A 99 -2.75 -14.38 9.18
CA VAL A 99 -3.91 -14.59 10.07
C VAL A 99 -3.38 -14.76 11.48
N ASP A 100 -3.99 -14.05 12.42
CA ASP A 100 -3.69 -14.25 13.84
C ASP A 100 -4.05 -15.70 14.24
N SER A 101 -3.10 -16.37 14.89
CA SER A 101 -3.21 -17.76 15.30
C SER A 101 -4.41 -18.06 16.20
N HIS A 102 -4.93 -17.08 16.94
CA HIS A 102 -6.11 -17.25 17.76
C HIS A 102 -7.36 -17.42 16.89
N TYR A 103 -7.53 -16.54 15.89
CA TYR A 103 -8.61 -16.63 14.91
C TYR A 103 -8.44 -17.81 13.95
N ALA A 104 -7.21 -18.20 13.61
CA ALA A 104 -6.96 -19.37 12.76
C ALA A 104 -7.38 -20.70 13.41
N ASN A 105 -7.47 -20.73 14.75
CA ASN A 105 -7.89 -21.91 15.52
C ASN A 105 -9.34 -21.85 15.98
N ASP A 106 -10.05 -20.75 15.73
CA ASP A 106 -11.46 -20.60 16.06
C ASP A 106 -12.32 -21.00 14.85
N PRO A 107 -13.08 -22.11 14.90
CA PRO A 107 -13.84 -22.62 13.77
C PRO A 107 -15.17 -21.89 13.52
N ASP A 108 -15.51 -20.88 14.33
CA ASP A 108 -16.77 -20.12 14.26
C ASP A 108 -16.69 -18.87 13.34
#